data_AF-A0A936IAP9-F1
#
_entry.id   AF-A0A936IAP9-F1
#
_cell.length_a   1.000
_cell.length_b   1.000
_cell.length_c   1.000
_cell.angle_alpha   90.00
_cell.angle_beta   90.00
_cell.angle_gamma   90.00
#
_symmetry.space_group_name_H-M   'P 1'
#
loop_
_entity.id
_entity.type
_entity.pdbx_description
1 polymer ?
#
loop_
_entity_poly.entity_id
_entity_poly.type
_entity_poly.pdbx_seq_one_letter_code
_entity_poly.pdbx_strand_id
1 'polypeptide(L)'
;MSNTDMTKLFLTTAYCAAQLVSVAQSVASIERELIDRSNELMRAVERQDRAALELLVADEFLLEVPGDTAFTSRAEWIGNAVNLKWEGFKFHNVKVRSFGEVAVVSSALDFKVTTGIGIPISSDVQVTDVWVRRDGQWLIAVRQLGEDSLSGTVRMVMGFLAAFVLWFFVRLIVRIRRRAKARKAPVVQA
;
A
#
# COMPACT_ATOMS: atom_id res chain seq x y z
N MET A 1 15.70 -54.67 -17.33
CA MET A 1 15.71 -53.86 -16.10
C MET A 1 15.76 -54.85 -14.94
N SER A 2 16.81 -54.85 -14.12
CA SER A 2 16.92 -55.83 -13.03
C SER A 2 15.94 -55.48 -11.90
N ASN A 3 15.57 -56.46 -11.07
CA ASN A 3 14.68 -56.23 -9.93
C ASN A 3 15.24 -55.13 -9.00
N THR A 4 16.57 -55.05 -8.90
CA THR A 4 17.32 -54.05 -8.13
C THR A 4 17.19 -52.62 -8.71
N ASP A 5 17.17 -52.48 -10.03
CA ASP A 5 16.98 -51.17 -10.70
C ASP A 5 15.55 -50.65 -10.49
N MET A 6 14.59 -51.57 -10.51
CA MET A 6 13.19 -51.27 -10.29
C MET A 6 12.93 -50.86 -8.83
N THR A 7 13.51 -51.53 -7.84
CA THR A 7 13.42 -51.12 -6.42
C THR A 7 14.06 -49.74 -6.18
N LYS A 8 15.22 -49.46 -6.79
CA LYS A 8 15.89 -48.14 -6.68
C LYS A 8 15.04 -47.03 -7.29
N LEU A 9 14.39 -47.28 -8.42
CA LEU A 9 13.49 -46.31 -9.06
C LEU A 9 12.27 -46.00 -8.17
N PHE A 10 11.65 -47.02 -7.56
CA PHE A 10 10.54 -46.83 -6.64
C PHE A 10 10.93 -46.04 -5.39
N LEU A 11 12.08 -46.35 -4.77
CA LEU A 11 12.58 -45.64 -3.59
C LEU A 11 12.92 -44.17 -3.89
N THR A 12 13.54 -43.90 -5.04
CA THR A 12 13.88 -42.53 -5.45
C THR A 12 12.63 -41.70 -5.73
N THR A 13 11.64 -42.29 -6.39
CA THR A 13 10.37 -41.61 -6.69
C THR A 13 9.58 -41.30 -5.41
N ALA A 14 9.52 -42.25 -4.47
CA ALA A 14 8.88 -42.04 -3.17
C ALA A 14 9.58 -40.94 -2.35
N TYR A 15 10.91 -40.89 -2.37
CA TYR A 15 11.69 -39.85 -1.69
C TYR A 15 11.44 -38.46 -2.28
N CYS A 16 11.46 -38.32 -3.61
CA CYS A 16 11.15 -37.06 -4.28
C CYS A 16 9.72 -36.58 -3.97
N ALA A 17 8.74 -37.49 -3.97
CA ALA A 17 7.36 -37.15 -3.61
C ALA A 17 7.25 -36.66 -2.15
N ALA A 18 7.93 -37.32 -1.20
CA ALA A 18 7.96 -36.91 0.20
C ALA A 18 8.61 -35.52 0.40
N GLN A 19 9.69 -35.23 -0.33
CA GLN A 19 10.35 -33.91 -0.30
C GLN A 19 9.41 -32.80 -0.80
N LEU A 20 8.71 -33.03 -1.92
CA LEU A 20 7.76 -32.04 -2.47
C LEU A 20 6.61 -31.73 -1.50
N VAL A 21 6.05 -32.75 -0.84
CA VAL A 21 4.99 -32.58 0.16
C VAL A 21 5.50 -31.78 1.36
N SER A 22 6.71 -32.08 1.85
CA SER A 22 7.30 -31.35 2.98
C SER A 22 7.55 -29.87 2.67
N VAL A 23 8.00 -29.56 1.44
CA VAL A 23 8.20 -28.17 0.99
C VAL A 23 6.87 -27.43 0.83
N ALA A 24 5.86 -28.07 0.24
CA ALA A 24 4.53 -27.46 0.12
C ALA A 24 3.93 -27.14 1.51
N GLN A 25 4.09 -28.05 2.47
CA GLN A 25 3.61 -27.86 3.83
C GLN A 25 4.35 -26.73 4.56
N SER A 26 5.66 -26.58 4.35
CA SER A 26 6.44 -25.50 4.97
C SER A 26 6.04 -24.13 4.41
N VAL A 27 5.84 -24.02 3.09
CA VAL A 27 5.33 -22.80 2.45
C VAL A 27 3.96 -22.42 3.00
N ALA A 28 3.03 -23.38 3.09
CA ALA A 28 1.70 -23.14 3.64
C ALA A 28 1.70 -22.78 5.14
N SER A 29 2.71 -23.23 5.91
CA SER A 29 2.89 -22.76 7.29
C SER A 29 3.43 -21.33 7.38
N ILE A 30 4.40 -20.98 6.53
CA ILE A 30 4.97 -19.62 6.48
C ILE A 30 3.90 -18.61 6.04
N GLU A 31 3.07 -18.96 5.06
CA GLU A 31 1.97 -18.12 4.61
C GLU A 31 0.98 -17.81 5.74
N ARG A 32 0.55 -18.84 6.49
CA ARG A 32 -0.34 -18.64 7.64
C ARG A 32 0.31 -17.79 8.73
N GLU A 33 1.56 -18.06 9.07
CA GLU A 33 2.30 -17.28 10.06
C GLU A 33 2.39 -15.79 9.67
N LEU A 34 2.72 -15.48 8.42
CA LEU A 34 2.80 -14.10 7.93
C LEU A 34 1.45 -13.40 7.86
N ILE A 35 0.37 -14.12 7.53
CA ILE A 35 -1.00 -13.59 7.61
C ILE A 35 -1.35 -13.25 9.07
N ASP A 36 -1.03 -14.13 10.01
CA ASP A 36 -1.27 -13.90 11.43
C ASP A 36 -0.47 -12.70 11.96
N ARG A 37 0.81 -12.60 11.61
CA ARG A 37 1.67 -11.44 11.93
C ARG A 37 1.17 -10.15 11.30
N SER A 38 0.69 -10.19 10.05
CA SER A 38 0.08 -9.03 9.39
C SER A 38 -1.18 -8.57 10.13
N ASN A 39 -2.02 -9.50 10.58
CA ASN A 39 -3.21 -9.19 11.37
C ASN A 39 -2.86 -8.72 12.80
N GLU A 40 -1.75 -9.18 13.37
CA GLU A 40 -1.22 -8.71 14.65
C GLU A 40 -0.78 -7.25 14.53
N LEU A 41 -0.05 -6.92 13.46
CA LEU A 41 0.36 -5.56 13.13
C LEU A 41 -0.85 -4.62 13.01
N MET A 42 -1.90 -5.02 12.31
CA MET A 42 -3.12 -4.20 12.18
C MET A 42 -3.75 -3.93 13.55
N ARG A 43 -3.88 -4.97 14.38
CA ARG A 43 -4.43 -4.86 15.73
C ARG A 43 -3.56 -3.98 16.65
N ALA A 44 -2.24 -4.05 16.52
CA ALA A 44 -1.32 -3.22 17.28
C ALA A 44 -1.47 -1.74 16.90
N VAL A 45 -1.64 -1.41 15.61
CA VAL A 45 -1.94 -0.05 15.15
C VAL A 45 -3.29 0.43 15.70
N GLU A 46 -4.37 -0.34 15.56
CA GLU A 46 -5.70 0.05 16.06
C GLU A 46 -5.73 0.28 17.58
N ARG A 47 -4.96 -0.51 18.33
CA ARG A 47 -4.84 -0.38 19.79
C ARG A 47 -3.78 0.64 20.23
N GLN A 48 -3.08 1.27 19.29
CA GLN A 48 -1.98 2.19 19.58
C GLN A 48 -0.90 1.54 20.48
N ASP A 49 -0.69 0.24 20.32
CA ASP A 49 0.16 -0.60 21.16
C ASP A 49 1.62 -0.50 20.71
N ARG A 50 2.33 0.50 21.25
CA ARG A 50 3.75 0.71 20.95
C ARG A 50 4.59 -0.54 21.18
N ALA A 51 4.41 -1.23 22.31
CA ALA A 51 5.25 -2.37 22.67
C ALA A 51 5.10 -3.51 21.66
N ALA A 52 3.88 -3.79 21.21
CA ALA A 52 3.63 -4.77 20.16
C ALA A 52 4.25 -4.34 18.82
N LEU A 53 4.11 -3.07 18.44
CA LEU A 53 4.72 -2.55 17.20
C LEU A 53 6.25 -2.66 17.22
N GLU A 54 6.88 -2.40 18.37
CA GLU A 54 8.33 -2.53 18.52
C GLU A 54 8.83 -3.97 18.29
N LEU A 55 7.99 -4.98 18.57
CA LEU A 55 8.28 -6.40 18.35
C LEU A 55 7.91 -6.91 16.95
N LEU A 56 7.21 -6.11 16.15
CA LEU A 56 6.73 -6.48 14.82
C LEU A 56 7.53 -5.78 13.72
N VAL A 57 8.12 -4.63 14.01
CA VAL A 57 8.79 -3.77 13.05
C VAL A 57 10.31 -3.88 13.21
N ALA A 58 10.97 -4.34 12.16
CA ALA A 58 12.43 -4.51 12.13
C ALA A 58 13.15 -3.16 12.31
N ASP A 59 14.36 -3.18 12.85
CA ASP A 59 15.15 -1.96 13.09
C ASP A 59 15.44 -1.19 11.80
N GLU A 60 15.65 -1.92 10.69
CA GLU A 60 15.87 -1.36 9.35
C GLU A 60 14.60 -0.86 8.64
N PHE A 61 13.46 -0.77 9.35
CA PHE A 61 12.19 -0.44 8.72
C PHE A 61 12.16 0.92 8.02
N LEU A 62 11.59 0.92 6.82
CA LEU A 62 11.21 2.12 6.09
C LEU A 62 9.82 2.00 5.46
N LEU A 63 9.11 3.13 5.41
CA LEU A 63 7.87 3.29 4.68
C LEU A 63 8.10 4.19 3.46
N GLU A 64 7.64 3.73 2.30
CA GLU A 64 7.59 4.45 1.04
C GLU A 64 6.14 4.84 0.70
N VAL A 65 5.94 6.12 0.38
CA VAL A 65 4.63 6.67 0.00
C VAL A 65 4.73 7.25 -1.41
N PRO A 66 3.79 6.94 -2.33
CA PRO A 66 3.83 7.46 -3.68
C PRO A 66 3.84 8.98 -3.73
N GLY A 67 4.74 9.54 -4.53
CA GLY A 67 4.88 10.99 -4.69
C GLY A 67 5.71 11.67 -3.61
N ASP A 68 6.07 10.97 -2.54
CA ASP A 68 7.09 11.42 -1.60
C ASP A 68 8.48 10.97 -2.06
N THR A 69 9.47 11.82 -1.79
CA THR A 69 10.90 11.52 -2.04
C THR A 69 11.63 11.15 -0.75
N ALA A 70 11.03 11.45 0.40
CA ALA A 70 11.54 11.05 1.70
C ALA A 70 10.95 9.69 2.11
N PHE A 71 11.77 8.89 2.80
CA PHE A 71 11.31 7.67 3.45
C PHE A 71 10.90 7.98 4.89
N THR A 72 9.76 7.43 5.31
CA THR A 72 9.36 7.49 6.73
C THR A 72 10.14 6.44 7.51
N SER A 73 10.86 6.88 8.54
CA SER A 73 11.64 5.98 9.40
C SER A 73 10.76 5.11 10.30
N ARG A 74 11.34 4.02 10.85
CA ARG A 74 10.72 3.21 11.90
C ARG A 74 10.14 4.02 13.06
N ALA A 75 10.95 4.91 13.66
CA ALA A 75 10.56 5.67 14.83
C ALA A 75 9.39 6.61 14.53
N GLU A 76 9.44 7.27 13.37
CA GLU A 76 8.38 8.14 12.89
C GLU A 76 7.10 7.36 12.59
N TRP A 77 7.22 6.21 11.91
CA TRP A 77 6.08 5.37 11.58
C TRP A 77 5.37 4.84 12.83
N ILE A 78 6.12 4.28 13.81
CA ILE A 78 5.55 3.84 15.09
C ILE A 78 4.95 5.03 15.83
N GLY A 79 5.60 6.20 15.82
CA GLY A 79 5.07 7.45 16.36
C GLY A 79 3.69 7.80 15.80
N ASN A 80 3.55 7.80 14.48
CA ASN A 80 2.29 8.08 13.81
C ASN A 80 1.24 7.00 14.09
N ALA A 81 1.64 5.73 14.10
CA ALA A 81 0.75 4.61 14.40
C ALA A 81 0.10 4.73 15.79
N VAL A 82 0.85 5.18 16.81
CA VAL A 82 0.32 5.27 18.18
C VAL A 82 -0.31 6.62 18.53
N ASN A 83 0.03 7.69 17.82
CA ASN A 83 -0.48 9.03 18.14
C ASN A 83 -1.72 9.43 17.33
N LEU A 84 -2.00 8.75 16.22
CA LEU A 84 -3.19 8.99 15.41
C LEU A 84 -4.31 8.04 15.79
N LYS A 85 -5.56 8.51 15.67
CA LYS A 85 -6.74 7.68 15.87
C LYS A 85 -7.09 6.94 14.58
N TRP A 86 -6.76 5.66 14.56
CA TRP A 86 -7.05 4.74 13.46
C TRP A 86 -8.34 3.97 13.74
N GLU A 87 -9.19 3.83 12.73
CA GLU A 87 -10.40 3.02 12.81
C GLU A 87 -10.53 2.14 11.56
N GLY A 88 -10.92 0.87 11.76
CA GLY A 88 -11.15 -0.05 10.66
C GLY A 88 -9.89 -0.34 9.83
N PHE A 89 -8.73 -0.36 10.49
CA PHE A 89 -7.42 -0.57 9.87
C PHE A 89 -7.27 -2.06 9.55
N LYS A 90 -7.65 -2.46 8.33
CA LYS A 90 -7.84 -3.87 7.98
C LYS A 90 -7.27 -4.21 6.62
N PHE A 91 -6.60 -5.36 6.56
CA PHE A 91 -6.16 -5.94 5.30
C PHE A 91 -7.23 -6.79 4.63
N HIS A 92 -7.23 -6.73 3.31
CA HIS A 92 -8.05 -7.48 2.38
C HIS A 92 -7.17 -8.06 1.27
N ASN A 93 -7.61 -9.17 0.66
CA ASN A 93 -6.93 -9.80 -0.48
C ASN A 93 -5.42 -10.03 -0.25
N VAL A 94 -5.08 -10.55 0.94
CA VAL A 94 -3.69 -10.80 1.34
C VAL A 94 -3.11 -11.92 0.49
N LYS A 95 -1.95 -11.69 -0.10
CA LYS A 95 -1.18 -12.65 -0.88
C LYS A 95 0.25 -12.69 -0.37
N VAL A 96 0.73 -13.89 -0.04
CA VAL A 96 2.08 -14.09 0.49
C VAL A 96 2.95 -14.78 -0.56
N ARG A 97 4.19 -14.31 -0.72
CA ARG A 97 5.24 -14.96 -1.50
C ARG A 97 6.50 -15.05 -0.65
N SER A 98 6.93 -16.26 -0.29
CA SER A 98 8.12 -16.49 0.54
C SER A 98 9.33 -16.90 -0.29
N PHE A 99 10.50 -16.46 0.15
CA PHE A 99 11.81 -16.65 -0.47
C PHE A 99 12.85 -16.96 0.62
N GLY A 100 12.69 -18.09 1.31
CA GLY A 100 13.50 -18.43 2.48
C GLY A 100 13.16 -17.55 3.68
N GLU A 101 14.13 -16.77 4.14
CA GLU A 101 14.02 -15.87 5.31
C GLU A 101 13.49 -14.47 4.96
N VAL A 102 12.98 -14.29 3.74
CA VAL A 102 12.34 -13.08 3.25
C VAL A 102 10.98 -13.44 2.67
N ALA A 103 9.98 -12.59 2.87
CA ALA A 103 8.68 -12.74 2.24
C ALA A 103 8.10 -11.40 1.81
N VAL A 104 7.27 -11.44 0.78
CA VAL A 104 6.51 -10.29 0.29
C VAL A 104 5.03 -10.57 0.56
N VAL A 105 4.37 -9.65 1.24
CA VAL A 105 2.94 -9.68 1.52
C VAL A 105 2.30 -8.51 0.78
N SER A 106 1.41 -8.81 -0.18
CA SER A 106 0.64 -7.80 -0.90
C SER A 106 -0.81 -7.86 -0.44
N SER A 107 -1.41 -6.70 -0.15
CA SER A 107 -2.79 -6.58 0.33
C SER A 107 -3.43 -5.28 -0.10
N ALA A 108 -4.76 -5.21 -0.05
CA ALA A 108 -5.49 -3.95 0.04
C ALA A 108 -5.67 -3.60 1.52
N LEU A 109 -5.48 -2.33 1.88
CA LEU A 109 -5.65 -1.81 3.23
C LEU A 109 -6.75 -0.77 3.22
N ASP A 110 -7.78 -1.00 4.01
CA ASP A 110 -8.80 -0.01 4.30
C ASP A 110 -8.48 0.63 5.66
N PHE A 111 -8.64 1.94 5.76
CA PHE A 111 -8.51 2.63 7.04
C PHE A 111 -9.31 3.92 7.09
N LYS A 112 -9.66 4.32 8.31
CA LYS A 112 -10.13 5.65 8.63
C LYS A 112 -9.16 6.31 9.60
N VAL A 113 -8.84 7.57 9.34
CA VAL A 113 -8.02 8.40 10.22
C VAL A 113 -8.72 9.72 10.47
N THR A 114 -8.73 10.16 11.72
CA THR A 114 -9.17 11.52 12.06
C THR A 114 -7.95 12.42 12.04
N THR A 115 -7.97 13.42 11.16
CA THR A 115 -6.89 14.43 11.08
C THR A 115 -6.81 15.27 12.36
N GLY A 116 -5.67 15.94 12.58
CA GLY A 116 -5.49 16.84 13.74
C GLY A 116 -6.52 17.98 13.84
N ILE A 117 -7.22 18.31 12.75
CA ILE A 117 -8.31 19.29 12.71
C ILE A 117 -9.71 18.67 12.87
N GLY A 118 -9.80 17.37 13.19
CA GLY A 118 -11.06 16.68 13.51
C GLY A 118 -11.85 16.17 12.30
N ILE A 119 -11.29 16.24 11.09
CA ILE A 119 -11.97 15.72 9.88
C ILE A 119 -11.67 14.22 9.73
N PRO A 120 -12.69 13.35 9.70
CA PRO A 120 -12.51 11.93 9.41
C PRO A 120 -12.27 11.73 7.92
N ILE A 121 -11.23 10.97 7.58
CA ILE A 121 -10.87 10.58 6.22
C ILE A 121 -10.92 9.06 6.15
N SER A 122 -11.58 8.52 5.13
CA SER A 122 -11.64 7.08 4.84
C SER A 122 -10.89 6.81 3.55
N SER A 123 -9.91 5.92 3.58
CA SER A 123 -9.08 5.60 2.44
C SER A 123 -8.96 4.10 2.24
N ASP A 124 -8.72 3.71 0.99
CA ASP A 124 -8.24 2.38 0.60
C ASP A 124 -6.93 2.54 -0.19
N VAL A 125 -5.99 1.64 0.06
CA VAL A 125 -4.67 1.69 -0.58
C VAL A 125 -4.12 0.28 -0.79
N GLN A 126 -3.40 0.05 -1.89
CA GLN A 126 -2.62 -1.17 -2.02
C GLN A 126 -1.36 -1.07 -1.16
N VAL A 127 -0.98 -2.14 -0.49
CA VAL A 127 0.19 -2.20 0.36
C VAL A 127 1.03 -3.39 -0.04
N THR A 128 2.34 -3.18 -0.16
CA THR A 128 3.33 -4.25 -0.26
C THR A 128 4.26 -4.17 0.93
N ASP A 129 4.23 -5.20 1.77
CA ASP A 129 5.10 -5.35 2.92
C ASP A 129 6.18 -6.38 2.63
N VAL A 130 7.44 -6.02 2.85
CA VAL A 130 8.55 -6.96 2.88
C VAL A 130 8.81 -7.35 4.32
N TRP A 131 8.71 -8.64 4.59
CA TRP A 131 8.97 -9.25 5.87
C TRP A 131 10.31 -9.97 5.84
N VAL A 132 11.08 -9.83 6.90
CA VAL A 132 12.34 -10.52 7.10
C VAL A 132 12.27 -11.36 8.36
N ARG A 133 12.90 -12.53 8.35
CA ARG A 133 13.01 -13.36 9.54
C ARG A 133 14.31 -13.03 10.27
N ARG A 134 14.20 -12.72 11.55
CA ARG A 134 15.30 -12.40 12.47
C ARG A 134 15.07 -13.17 13.76
N ASP A 135 16.08 -13.91 14.21
CA ASP A 135 16.00 -14.71 15.44
C ASP A 135 14.74 -15.61 15.51
N GLY A 136 14.36 -16.17 14.36
CA GLY A 136 13.19 -17.03 14.21
C GLY A 136 11.84 -16.30 14.09
N GLN A 137 11.81 -14.98 14.21
CA GLN A 137 10.61 -14.14 14.17
C GLN A 137 10.52 -13.34 12.86
N TRP A 138 9.32 -13.29 12.28
CA TRP A 138 9.03 -12.41 11.15
C TRP A 138 8.78 -10.99 11.61
N LEU A 139 9.50 -10.04 11.01
CA LEU A 139 9.42 -8.61 11.25
C LEU A 139 9.21 -7.88 9.91
N ILE A 140 8.38 -6.84 9.90
CA ILE A 140 8.24 -5.99 8.71
C ILE A 140 9.47 -5.09 8.59
N ALA A 141 10.12 -5.10 7.43
CA ALA A 141 11.31 -4.30 7.13
C ALA A 141 11.06 -3.23 6.06
N VAL A 142 10.11 -3.44 5.15
CA VAL A 142 9.73 -2.41 4.19
C VAL A 142 8.23 -2.40 4.07
N ARG A 143 7.63 -1.22 4.06
CA ARG A 143 6.26 -1.02 3.63
C ARG A 143 6.24 -0.06 2.46
N GLN A 144 5.61 -0.45 1.37
CA GLN A 144 5.34 0.42 0.23
C GLN A 144 3.84 0.58 0.05
N LEU A 145 3.38 1.82 0.00
CA LEU A 145 2.00 2.14 -0.35
C LEU A 145 1.86 2.32 -1.87
N GLY A 146 0.70 1.94 -2.40
CA GLY A 146 0.24 2.32 -3.73
C GLY A 146 -0.50 3.66 -3.70
N GLU A 147 -0.95 4.12 -4.87
CA GLU A 147 -1.81 5.31 -4.95
C GLU A 147 -3.16 4.98 -4.29
N ASP A 148 -3.64 5.84 -3.39
CA ASP A 148 -4.94 5.68 -2.75
C ASP A 148 -6.08 6.22 -3.62
N SER A 149 -7.29 5.75 -3.40
CA SER A 149 -8.47 6.18 -4.18
C SER A 149 -8.81 7.66 -3.98
N LEU A 150 -8.46 8.22 -2.82
CA LEU A 150 -8.67 9.61 -2.45
C LEU A 150 -7.76 10.57 -3.22
N SER A 151 -6.45 10.33 -3.29
CA SER A 151 -5.52 11.22 -4.01
C SER A 151 -5.82 11.24 -5.50
N GLY A 152 -6.15 10.10 -6.10
CA GLY A 152 -6.57 10.02 -7.50
C GLY A 152 -7.80 10.89 -7.78
N THR A 153 -8.81 10.81 -6.91
CA THR A 153 -10.05 11.59 -7.03
C THR A 153 -9.81 13.09 -6.83
N VAL A 154 -9.06 13.46 -5.79
CA VAL A 154 -8.74 14.87 -5.51
C VAL A 154 -7.92 15.48 -6.65
N ARG A 155 -6.91 14.77 -7.17
CA ARG A 155 -6.09 15.22 -8.31
C ARG A 155 -6.93 15.42 -9.56
N MET A 156 -7.88 14.51 -9.83
CA MET A 156 -8.81 14.64 -10.96
C MET A 156 -9.71 15.87 -10.82
N VAL A 157 -10.35 16.06 -9.66
CA VAL A 157 -11.23 17.21 -9.40
C VAL A 157 -10.46 18.53 -9.50
N MET A 158 -9.27 18.60 -8.91
CA MET A 158 -8.40 19.79 -9.01
C MET A 158 -7.98 20.08 -10.46
N GLY A 159 -7.70 19.04 -11.26
CA GLY A 159 -7.44 19.18 -12.68
C GLY A 159 -8.63 19.80 -13.45
N PHE A 160 -9.85 19.32 -13.19
CA PHE A 160 -11.05 19.89 -13.80
C PHE A 160 -11.31 21.34 -13.36
N LEU A 161 -11.11 21.66 -12.08
CA LEU A 161 -11.24 23.03 -11.57
C LEU A 161 -10.23 23.97 -12.24
N ALA A 162 -8.96 23.57 -12.36
CA ALA A 162 -7.93 24.35 -13.04
C ALA A 162 -8.29 24.60 -14.52
N ALA A 163 -8.77 23.58 -15.23
CA ALA A 163 -9.22 23.71 -16.61
C ALA A 163 -10.43 24.65 -16.75
N PHE A 164 -11.39 24.57 -15.83
CA PHE A 164 -12.57 25.45 -15.81
C PHE A 164 -12.20 26.91 -15.57
N VAL A 165 -11.30 27.17 -14.61
CA VAL A 165 -10.77 28.52 -14.33
C VAL A 165 -10.08 29.08 -15.58
N LEU A 166 -9.20 28.29 -16.21
CA LEU A 166 -8.51 28.70 -17.44
C LEU A 166 -9.49 29.02 -18.57
N TRP A 167 -10.48 28.15 -18.79
CA TRP A 167 -11.53 28.36 -19.79
C TRP A 167 -12.35 29.63 -19.53
N PHE A 168 -12.71 29.88 -18.27
CA PHE A 168 -13.46 31.07 -17.87
C PHE A 168 -12.67 32.35 -18.21
N PHE A 169 -11.39 32.40 -17.85
CA PHE A 169 -10.53 33.56 -18.14
C PHE A 169 -10.32 33.75 -19.65
N VAL A 170 -10.11 32.68 -20.42
CA VAL A 170 -10.01 32.76 -21.89
C VAL A 170 -11.31 33.32 -22.48
N ARG A 171 -12.48 32.83 -22.05
CA ARG A 171 -13.77 33.37 -22.51
C ARG A 171 -14.00 34.81 -22.09
N LEU A 172 -13.59 35.19 -20.88
CA LEU A 172 -13.69 36.55 -20.38
C LEU A 172 -12.86 37.50 -21.25
N ILE A 173 -11.59 37.14 -21.54
CA ILE A 173 -10.70 37.91 -22.41
C ILE A 173 -11.29 38.04 -23.81
N VAL A 174 -11.78 36.95 -24.41
CA VAL A 174 -12.42 36.97 -25.73
C VAL A 174 -13.66 37.88 -25.72
N ARG A 175 -14.51 37.81 -24.68
CA ARG A 175 -15.67 38.69 -24.54
C ARG A 175 -15.29 40.17 -24.43
N ILE A 176 -14.27 40.49 -23.61
CA ILE A 176 -13.77 41.86 -23.45
C ILE A 176 -13.24 42.38 -24.78
N ARG A 177 -12.42 41.60 -25.51
CA ARG A 177 -11.90 41.96 -26.83
C ARG A 177 -13.01 42.18 -27.86
N ARG A 178 -14.04 41.30 -27.89
CA ARG A 178 -15.20 41.47 -28.78
C ARG A 178 -15.98 42.75 -28.48
N ARG A 179 -16.22 43.07 -27.20
CA ARG A 179 -16.88 44.32 -26.79
C ARG A 179 -16.06 45.56 -27.14
N ALA A 180 -14.74 45.52 -26.95
CA ALA A 180 -13.84 46.61 -27.33
C ALA A 180 -13.84 46.84 -28.85
N LYS A 181 -13.87 45.78 -29.66
CA LYS A 181 -13.98 45.87 -31.12
C LYS A 181 -15.34 46.42 -31.57
N ALA A 182 -16.44 45.98 -30.95
CA ALA A 182 -17.79 46.48 -31.25
C ALA A 182 -17.98 47.96 -30.88
N ARG A 183 -17.37 48.44 -29.78
CA ARG A 183 -17.36 49.87 -29.41
C ARG A 183 -16.53 50.75 -30.34
N LYS A 184 -15.53 50.19 -31.03
CA LYS A 184 -14.70 50.89 -32.01
C LYS A 184 -15.27 50.81 -33.44
N ALA A 185 -16.39 50.11 -33.66
CA ALA A 185 -17.05 50.11 -34.95
C ALA A 185 -17.70 51.48 -35.17
N PRO A 186 -17.45 52.16 -36.31
CA PRO A 186 -18.02 53.47 -36.57
C PRO A 186 -19.55 53.39 -36.62
N VAL A 187 -20.23 54.32 -35.95
CA VAL A 187 -21.67 54.55 -36.11
C VAL A 187 -21.86 55.08 -37.53
N VAL A 188 -22.41 54.24 -38.42
CA VAL A 188 -22.87 54.71 -39.72
C VAL A 188 -24.07 55.61 -39.45
N GLN A 189 -23.84 56.92 -39.47
CA GLN A 189 -24.93 57.91 -39.49
C GLN A 189 -25.63 57.79 -40.84
N ALA A 190 -26.91 57.42 -40.80
CA ALA A 190 -27.85 57.52 -41.92
C ALA A 190 -28.76 58.72 -41.68
#